data_AF-A0A3M6D501-F1
#
_entry.id   AF-A0A3M6D501-F1
#
_cell.length_a   1.000
_cell.length_b   1.000
_cell.length_c   1.000
_cell.angle_alpha   90.00
_cell.angle_beta   90.00
_cell.angle_gamma   90.00
#
_symmetry.space_group_name_H-M   'P 1'
#
loop_
_entity.id
_entity.type
_entity.pdbx_description
1 polymer ?
#
loop_
_entity_poly.entity_id
_entity_poly.type
_entity_poly.pdbx_seq_one_letter_code
_entity_poly.pdbx_strand_id
1 'polypeptide(L)'
;MIQLIKEFDDMGVAVRFLDDGISTEGTMGKMVVTILSAVAQAERLRILERTNEGRLEAKAKGVKFGRKPKVNKADVFTLHDQGVSAMEIARQLKIGRSTVYKALAS
;
A
#
# COMPACT_ATOMS: atom_id res chain seq x y z
N MET A 1 -3.37 -7.52 -15.58
CA MET A 1 -3.33 -8.01 -16.96
C MET A 1 -2.71 -9.41 -17.03
N ILE A 2 -1.46 -9.63 -16.60
CA ILE A 2 -0.81 -10.97 -16.61
C ILE A 2 -1.64 -12.04 -15.86
N GLN A 3 -2.14 -11.70 -14.67
CA GLN A 3 -3.02 -12.57 -13.88
C GLN A 3 -4.23 -13.05 -14.70
N LEU A 4 -4.88 -12.13 -15.42
CA LEU A 4 -6.05 -12.42 -16.25
C LEU A 4 -5.69 -13.30 -17.45
N ILE A 5 -4.55 -13.05 -18.10
CA ILE A 5 -4.10 -13.88 -19.22
C ILE A 5 -3.83 -15.32 -18.77
N LYS A 6 -3.24 -15.50 -17.59
CA LYS A 6 -3.03 -16.82 -16.99
C LYS A 6 -4.36 -17.50 -16.64
N GLU A 7 -5.27 -16.77 -16.01
CA GLU A 7 -6.61 -17.27 -15.69
C GLU A 7 -7.38 -17.70 -16.96
N PHE A 8 -7.27 -16.92 -18.04
CA PHE A 8 -7.88 -17.29 -19.33
C PHE A 8 -7.21 -18.52 -19.95
N ASP A 9 -5.88 -18.67 -19.88
CA ASP A 9 -5.21 -19.88 -20.36
C ASP A 9 -5.61 -21.13 -19.56
N ASP A 10 -5.75 -21.02 -18.23
CA ASP A 10 -6.24 -22.09 -17.36
C ASP A 10 -7.68 -22.51 -17.71
N MET A 11 -8.48 -21.58 -18.27
CA MET A 11 -9.82 -21.83 -18.79
C MET A 11 -9.86 -22.29 -20.26
N GLY A 12 -8.70 -22.39 -20.93
CA GLY A 12 -8.61 -22.72 -22.36
C GLY A 12 -9.04 -21.60 -23.30
N VAL A 13 -9.08 -20.35 -22.82
CA VAL A 13 -9.44 -19.15 -23.57
C VAL A 13 -8.19 -18.46 -24.11
N ALA A 14 -8.16 -18.20 -25.41
CA ALA A 14 -7.06 -17.47 -26.05
C ALA A 14 -7.36 -15.95 -26.11
N VAL A 15 -6.34 -15.13 -25.86
CA VAL A 15 -6.38 -13.67 -25.97
C VAL A 15 -5.61 -13.24 -27.22
N ARG A 16 -6.17 -12.29 -27.97
CA ARG A 16 -5.52 -11.66 -29.12
C ARG A 16 -5.46 -10.15 -28.89
N PHE A 17 -4.27 -9.58 -28.96
CA PHE A 17 -4.00 -8.16 -28.96
C PHE A 17 -3.96 -7.69 -30.41
N LEU A 18 -4.97 -6.94 -30.85
CA LEU A 18 -5.14 -6.58 -32.26
C LEU A 18 -4.07 -5.59 -32.73
N ASP A 19 -3.76 -4.57 -31.93
CA ASP A 19 -2.79 -3.54 -32.30
C ASP A 19 -1.35 -4.08 -32.30
N ASP A 20 -1.03 -4.98 -31.37
CA ASP A 20 0.30 -5.57 -31.23
C ASP A 20 0.50 -6.82 -32.11
N GLY A 21 -0.59 -7.38 -32.68
CA GLY A 21 -0.56 -8.63 -33.44
C GLY A 21 -0.20 -9.86 -32.59
N ILE A 22 -0.30 -9.78 -31.27
CA ILE A 22 0.09 -10.85 -30.34
C ILE A 22 -1.11 -11.75 -30.04
N SER A 23 -0.91 -13.06 -30.04
CA SER A 23 -1.90 -14.04 -29.60
C SER A 23 -1.33 -14.97 -28.55
N THR A 24 -2.15 -15.39 -27.58
CA THR A 24 -1.82 -16.48 -26.64
C THR A 24 -2.10 -17.87 -27.24
N GLU A 25 -2.59 -17.94 -28.48
CA GLU A 25 -2.91 -19.19 -29.16
C GLU A 25 -1.66 -19.91 -29.65
N GLY A 26 -1.66 -21.25 -29.51
CA GLY A 26 -0.54 -22.10 -29.91
C GLY A 26 0.70 -21.98 -29.01
N THR A 27 1.67 -22.87 -29.24
CA THR A 27 2.87 -22.99 -28.39
C THR A 27 3.75 -21.73 -28.42
N MET A 28 3.81 -21.05 -29.57
CA MET A 28 4.59 -19.82 -29.75
C MET A 28 3.96 -18.63 -29.02
N GLY A 29 2.63 -18.52 -29.05
CA GLY A 29 1.89 -17.47 -28.34
C GLY A 29 2.07 -17.54 -26.82
N LYS A 30 1.99 -18.75 -26.25
CA LYS A 30 2.27 -19.01 -24.83
C LYS A 30 3.69 -18.58 -24.43
N MET A 31 4.68 -18.83 -25.29
CA MET A 31 6.08 -18.45 -25.02
C MET A 31 6.25 -16.93 -24.99
N VAL A 32 5.73 -16.22 -26.00
CA VAL A 32 5.82 -14.75 -26.08
C VAL A 32 5.16 -14.09 -24.87
N VAL A 33 3.97 -14.55 -24.49
CA VAL A 33 3.24 -14.06 -23.30
C VAL A 33 4.04 -14.29 -22.02
N THR A 34 4.67 -15.46 -21.89
CA THR A 34 5.52 -15.79 -20.73
C THR A 34 6.73 -14.86 -20.65
N ILE A 35 7.41 -14.60 -21.76
CA ILE A 35 8.56 -13.70 -21.83
C ILE A 35 8.14 -12.27 -21.47
N LEU A 36 7.07 -11.75 -22.08
CA LEU A 36 6.57 -10.41 -21.78
C LEU A 36 6.12 -10.29 -20.32
N SER A 37 5.54 -11.35 -19.76
CA SER A 37 5.17 -11.40 -18.35
C SER A 37 6.39 -11.35 -17.43
N ALA A 38 7.45 -12.10 -17.76
CA ALA A 38 8.70 -12.08 -17.00
C ALA A 38 9.37 -10.70 -17.05
N VAL A 39 9.38 -10.05 -18.22
CA VAL A 39 9.91 -8.68 -18.38
C VAL A 39 9.12 -7.68 -17.53
N ALA A 40 7.79 -7.69 -17.63
CA ALA A 40 6.93 -6.81 -16.84
C ALA A 40 7.09 -7.02 -15.32
N GLN A 41 7.28 -8.27 -14.88
CA GLN A 41 7.56 -8.57 -13.48
C GLN A 41 8.92 -8.04 -13.04
N ALA A 42 9.96 -8.20 -13.87
CA ALA A 42 11.30 -7.67 -13.59
C ALA A 42 11.29 -6.13 -13.49
N GLU A 43 10.58 -5.45 -14.39
CA GLU A 43 10.42 -3.99 -14.34
C GLU A 43 9.71 -3.54 -13.06
N ARG A 44 8.63 -4.23 -12.67
CA ARG A 44 7.92 -3.95 -11.42
C ARG A 44 8.82 -4.10 -10.20
N LEU A 45 9.65 -5.15 -10.16
CA LEU A 45 10.61 -5.38 -9.08
C LEU A 45 11.66 -4.26 -9.05
N ARG A 46 12.21 -3.86 -10.19
CA ARG A 46 13.16 -2.75 -10.28
C ARG A 46 12.59 -1.43 -9.77
N ILE A 47 11.32 -1.13 -10.05
CA ILE A 47 10.65 0.08 -9.53
C ILE A 47 10.52 0.00 -8.00
N LEU A 48 10.16 -1.17 -7.46
CA LEU A 48 10.05 -1.40 -6.02
C LEU A 48 11.40 -1.27 -5.31
N GLU A 49 12.46 -1.86 -5.87
CA GLU A 49 13.84 -1.76 -5.36
C GLU A 49 14.24 -0.29 -5.21
N ARG A 50 14.17 0.49 -6.29
CA ARG A 50 14.52 1.92 -6.28
C ARG A 50 13.65 2.73 -5.32
N THR A 51 12.36 2.41 -5.23
CA THR A 51 11.44 3.09 -4.31
C THR A 51 11.81 2.78 -2.85
N ASN A 52 12.20 1.54 -2.56
CA ASN A 52 12.60 1.14 -1.22
C ASN A 52 13.94 1.75 -0.82
N GLU A 53 14.92 1.79 -1.74
CA GLU A 53 16.18 2.50 -1.54
C GLU A 53 15.95 3.97 -1.18
N GLY A 54 15.15 4.68 -1.99
CA GLY A 54 14.80 6.08 -1.70
C GLY A 54 14.03 6.25 -0.39
N ARG A 55 13.15 5.30 -0.04
CA ARG A 55 12.43 5.30 1.25
C ARG A 55 13.40 5.15 2.43
N LEU A 56 14.38 4.26 2.32
CA LEU A 56 15.40 4.05 3.37
C LEU A 56 16.26 5.30 3.54
N GLU A 57 16.70 5.92 2.45
CA GLU A 57 17.46 7.17 2.49
C GLU A 57 16.64 8.31 3.11
N ALA A 58 15.39 8.47 2.71
CA ALA A 58 14.50 9.47 3.31
C ALA A 58 14.27 9.23 4.80
N LYS A 59 14.13 7.96 5.23
CA LYS A 59 14.03 7.61 6.64
C LYS A 59 15.32 7.95 7.40
N ALA A 60 16.49 7.71 6.81
CA ALA A 60 17.78 8.08 7.39
C ALA A 60 17.95 9.60 7.51
N LYS A 61 17.40 10.37 6.57
CA LYS A 61 17.31 11.85 6.63
C LYS A 61 16.26 12.37 7.63
N GLY A 62 15.58 11.49 8.37
CA GLY A 62 14.61 11.87 9.39
C GLY A 62 13.19 12.17 8.88
N VAL A 63 12.88 11.84 7.62
CA VAL A 63 11.52 11.98 7.10
C VAL A 63 10.56 11.07 7.88
N LYS A 64 9.58 11.67 8.56
CA LYS A 64 8.55 10.92 9.28
C LYS A 64 7.48 10.42 8.31
N PHE A 65 7.43 9.11 8.12
CA PHE A 65 6.42 8.44 7.30
C PHE A 65 5.12 8.18 8.05
N GLY A 66 4.07 7.86 7.30
CA GLY A 66 2.74 7.57 7.84
C GLY A 66 1.87 8.81 8.00
N ARG A 67 0.67 8.62 8.54
CA ARG A 67 -0.29 9.71 8.75
C ARG A 67 0.24 10.65 9.85
N LYS A 68 0.29 11.95 9.55
CA LYS A 68 0.64 12.97 10.55
C LYS A 68 -0.29 12.88 11.77
N PRO A 69 0.23 12.95 13.01
CA PRO A 69 -0.61 13.03 14.20
C PRO A 69 -1.54 14.23 14.10
N LYS A 70 -2.85 14.01 14.26
CA LYS A 70 -3.86 15.08 14.30
C LYS A 70 -4.21 15.52 15.72
N VAL A 71 -3.80 14.72 16.72
CA VAL A 71 -4.11 14.95 18.13
C VAL A 71 -2.84 15.38 18.82
N ASN A 72 -2.91 16.53 19.50
CA ASN A 72 -1.88 16.92 20.42
C ASN A 72 -2.00 16.06 21.69
N LYS A 73 -1.01 15.21 21.94
CA LYS A 73 -1.02 14.35 23.13
C LYS A 73 -0.99 15.15 24.43
N ALA A 74 -0.35 16.32 24.44
CA ALA A 74 -0.26 17.15 25.63
C ALA A 74 -1.64 17.55 26.16
N ASP A 75 -2.56 17.92 25.26
CA ASP A 75 -3.93 18.29 25.64
C ASP A 75 -4.72 17.10 26.22
N VAL A 76 -4.40 15.87 25.78
CA VAL A 76 -5.00 14.65 26.33
C VAL A 76 -4.46 14.38 27.74
N PHE A 77 -3.15 14.53 27.96
CA PHE A 77 -2.53 14.34 29.27
C PHE A 77 -2.98 15.38 30.28
N THR A 78 -3.04 16.66 29.91
CA THR A 78 -3.48 17.73 30.82
C THR A 78 -4.91 17.53 31.30
N LEU A 79 -5.84 17.17 30.40
CA LEU A 79 -7.22 16.88 30.79
C LEU A 79 -7.34 15.60 31.61
N HIS A 80 -6.53 14.58 31.32
CA HIS A 80 -6.50 13.36 32.11
C HIS A 80 -5.99 13.60 33.53
N ASP A 81 -4.92 14.38 33.69
CA ASP A 81 -4.34 14.73 34.99
C ASP A 81 -5.28 15.61 35.83
N GLN A 82 -6.17 16.38 35.18
CA GLN A 82 -7.27 17.09 35.82
C GLN A 82 -8.42 16.17 36.26
N GLY A 83 -8.32 14.85 36.03
CA GLY A 83 -9.33 13.86 36.40
C GLY A 83 -10.52 13.78 35.44
N VAL A 84 -10.43 14.38 34.24
CA VAL A 84 -11.50 14.33 33.24
C VAL A 84 -11.60 12.92 32.66
N SER A 85 -12.82 12.38 32.60
CA SER A 85 -13.03 11.04 32.04
C SER A 85 -12.66 10.97 30.54
N ALA A 86 -12.12 9.82 30.10
CA ALA A 86 -11.71 9.63 28.71
C ALA A 86 -12.83 9.87 27.67
N MET A 87 -14.10 9.69 28.06
CA MET A 87 -15.25 9.97 27.20
C MET A 87 -15.48 11.48 27.02
N GLU A 88 -15.29 12.24 28.10
CA GLU A 88 -15.43 13.69 28.06
C GLU A 88 -14.25 14.35 27.34
N ILE A 89 -13.03 13.84 27.51
CA ILE A 89 -11.84 14.26 26.74
C ILE A 89 -12.09 14.05 25.23
N ALA A 90 -12.62 12.89 24.84
CA ALA A 90 -12.94 12.58 23.46
C ALA A 90 -13.94 13.58 22.86
N ARG A 91 -14.96 13.95 23.64
CA ARG A 91 -15.98 14.94 23.24
C ARG A 91 -15.40 16.34 23.10
N GLN A 92 -14.61 16.79 24.06
CA GLN A 92 -14.00 18.12 24.07
C GLN A 92 -12.98 18.29 22.92
N LEU A 93 -12.12 17.29 22.71
CA LEU A 93 -11.10 17.32 21.66
C LEU A 93 -11.62 16.85 20.29
N LYS A 94 -12.90 16.45 20.19
CA LYS A 94 -13.54 15.93 18.97
C LYS A 94 -12.76 14.76 18.33
N ILE A 95 -12.30 13.84 19.17
CA ILE A 95 -11.55 12.64 18.77
C ILE A 95 -12.30 11.38 19.19
N GLY A 96 -11.97 10.24 18.56
CA GLY A 96 -12.51 8.96 18.98
C GLY A 96 -11.99 8.57 20.38
N ARG A 97 -12.84 7.91 21.18
CA ARG A 97 -12.46 7.39 22.51
C ARG A 97 -11.24 6.47 22.46
N SER A 98 -11.11 5.65 21.42
CA SER A 98 -9.94 4.80 21.18
C SER A 98 -8.65 5.60 20.99
N THR A 99 -8.73 6.79 20.39
CA THR A 99 -7.57 7.69 20.21
C THR A 99 -7.10 8.27 21.55
N VAL A 100 -8.01 8.55 22.49
CA VAL A 100 -7.66 9.00 23.85
C VAL A 100 -6.84 7.94 24.57
N TYR A 101 -7.34 6.70 24.65
CA TYR A 101 -6.61 5.60 25.29
C TYR A 101 -5.29 5.31 24.59
N LYS A 102 -5.26 5.35 23.26
CA LYS A 102 -4.01 5.17 22.50
C LYS A 102 -2.99 6.28 22.81
N ALA A 103 -3.44 7.52 22.99
CA ALA A 103 -2.57 8.63 23.37
C ALA A 103 -2.02 8.47 24.79
N LEU A 104 -2.82 8.00 25.74
CA LEU A 104 -2.42 7.75 27.13
C LEU A 104 -1.51 6.52 27.30
N ALA A 105 -1.67 5.51 26.44
CA ALA A 105 -0.85 4.29 26.48
C ALA A 105 0.51 4.43 25.77
N SER A 106 0.76 5.55 25.07
CA SER A 106 1.95 5.76 24.22
C SER A 106 2.84 6.90 24.70
#